data_AF-L9Z4K7-F1
#
_entry.id   AF-L9Z4K7-F1
#
_cell.length_a   1.000
_cell.length_b   1.000
_cell.length_c   1.000
_cell.angle_alpha   90.00
_cell.angle_beta   90.00
_cell.angle_gamma   90.00
#
_symmetry.space_group_name_H-M   'P 1'
#
loop_
_entity.id
_entity.type
_entity.pdbx_description
1 polymer ?
#
loop_
_entity_poly.entity_id
_entity_poly.type
_entity_poly.pdbx_seq_one_letter_code
_entity_poly.pdbx_strand_id
1 'polypeptide(L)'
;MVPLTALFPMQVAGGGILLVVLLLFVIQIGALVWVYFDAQTNSPHSAVLWTLVVFFGGLLGLLLYVLLGREKQRGRSSHQTQF
;
A
#
# COMPACT_ATOMS: atom_id res chain seq x y z
N MET A 1 -18.36 -42.36 -4.35
CA MET A 1 -18.47 -41.66 -5.65
C MET A 1 -19.02 -40.27 -5.35
N VAL A 2 -18.18 -39.24 -5.40
CA VAL A 2 -18.62 -37.87 -5.11
C VAL A 2 -19.49 -37.39 -6.29
N PRO A 3 -20.72 -36.93 -6.05
CA PRO A 3 -21.59 -36.52 -7.14
C PRO A 3 -21.02 -35.29 -7.83
N LEU A 4 -21.07 -35.25 -9.18
CA LEU A 4 -20.57 -34.12 -9.97
C LEU A 4 -21.19 -32.78 -9.53
N THR A 5 -22.43 -32.82 -9.03
CA THR A 5 -23.15 -31.66 -8.48
C THR A 5 -22.47 -31.03 -7.25
N ALA A 6 -21.69 -31.79 -6.49
CA ALA A 6 -20.90 -31.29 -5.35
C ALA A 6 -19.55 -30.67 -5.76
N LEU A 7 -19.10 -30.87 -7.00
CA LEU A 7 -17.89 -30.24 -7.53
C LEU A 7 -18.14 -28.78 -7.96
N PHE A 8 -19.33 -28.46 -8.48
CA PHE A 8 -19.71 -27.09 -8.86
C PHE A 8 -19.56 -26.06 -7.72
N PRO A 9 -20.08 -26.27 -6.50
CA PRO A 9 -19.90 -25.31 -5.41
C PRO A 9 -18.43 -25.20 -4.98
N MET A 10 -17.65 -26.28 -5.05
CA MET A 10 -16.23 -26.28 -4.70
C MET A 10 -15.36 -25.54 -5.74
N GLN A 11 -15.69 -25.66 -7.03
CA GLN A 11 -15.02 -24.96 -8.13
C GLN A 11 -15.40 -23.47 -8.19
N VAL A 12 -16.65 -23.12 -7.92
CA VAL A 12 -17.09 -21.72 -7.82
C VAL A 12 -16.46 -21.03 -6.60
N ALA A 13 -16.40 -21.71 -5.45
CA ALA A 13 -15.70 -21.18 -4.27
C ALA A 13 -14.20 -21.00 -4.52
N GLY A 14 -13.52 -21.99 -5.14
CA GLY A 14 -12.10 -21.90 -5.46
C GLY A 14 -11.77 -20.81 -6.48
N GLY A 15 -12.56 -20.68 -7.54
CA GLY A 15 -12.37 -19.65 -8.57
C GLY A 15 -12.61 -18.23 -8.03
N GLY A 16 -13.65 -18.05 -7.20
CA GLY A 16 -13.95 -16.76 -6.58
C GLY A 16 -12.85 -16.30 -5.62
N ILE A 17 -12.32 -17.19 -4.78
CA ILE A 17 -11.21 -16.88 -3.86
C ILE A 17 -9.96 -16.46 -4.64
N LEU A 18 -9.63 -17.15 -5.73
CA LEU A 18 -8.44 -16.86 -6.53
C LEU A 18 -8.50 -15.47 -7.17
N LEU A 19 -9.67 -15.07 -7.66
CA LEU A 19 -9.90 -13.72 -8.20
C LEU A 19 -9.75 -12.63 -7.14
N VAL A 20 -10.28 -12.86 -5.93
CA VAL A 20 -10.13 -11.91 -4.81
C VAL A 20 -8.67 -11.76 -4.40
N VAL A 21 -7.95 -12.88 -4.26
CA VAL A 21 -6.51 -12.85 -3.93
C VAL A 21 -5.72 -12.12 -5.00
N LEU A 22 -6.00 -12.37 -6.28
CA LEU A 22 -5.35 -11.69 -7.39
C LEU A 22 -5.63 -10.18 -7.36
N LEU A 23 -6.87 -9.78 -7.10
CA LEU A 23 -7.26 -8.38 -6.99
C LEU A 23 -6.51 -7.69 -5.83
N LEU A 24 -6.48 -8.31 -4.65
CA LEU A 24 -5.73 -7.80 -3.50
C LEU A 24 -4.24 -7.70 -3.78
N PHE A 25 -3.68 -8.67 -4.52
CA PHE A 25 -2.28 -8.62 -4.94
C PHE A 25 -2.00 -7.43 -5.86
N VAL A 26 -2.84 -7.17 -6.87
CA VAL A 26 -2.69 -6.00 -7.74
C VAL A 26 -2.81 -4.69 -6.95
N ILE A 27 -3.76 -4.60 -6.01
CA ILE A 27 -3.90 -3.44 -5.11
C ILE A 27 -2.63 -3.24 -4.30
N GLN A 28 -2.05 -4.32 -3.77
CA GLN A 28 -0.82 -4.26 -2.97
C GLN A 28 0.37 -3.77 -3.80
N ILE A 29 0.53 -4.25 -5.04
CA ILE A 29 1.56 -3.73 -5.96
C ILE A 29 1.32 -2.26 -6.28
N GLY A 30 0.07 -1.88 -6.57
CA GLY A 30 -0.30 -0.49 -6.82
C GLY A 30 0.04 0.42 -5.64
N ALA A 31 -0.18 -0.05 -4.41
CA ALA A 31 0.18 0.68 -3.20
C ALA A 31 1.70 0.87 -3.07
N LEU A 32 2.52 -0.14 -3.39
CA LEU A 32 3.99 -0.02 -3.37
C LEU A 32 4.50 1.01 -4.37
N VAL A 33 3.99 0.94 -5.60
CA VAL A 33 4.35 1.88 -6.66
C VAL A 33 3.93 3.30 -6.28
N TRP A 34 2.71 3.45 -5.75
CA TRP A 34 2.23 4.74 -5.25
C TRP A 34 3.11 5.30 -4.13
N VAL A 35 3.43 4.51 -3.10
CA VAL A 35 4.30 4.95 -2.00
C VAL A 35 5.68 5.36 -2.52
N TYR A 36 6.26 4.60 -3.44
CA TYR A 36 7.58 4.94 -4.00
C TYR A 36 7.57 6.30 -4.69
N PHE A 37 6.59 6.56 -5.55
CA PHE A 37 6.48 7.85 -6.22
C PHE A 37 6.10 8.99 -5.27
N ASP A 38 5.17 8.75 -4.36
CA ASP A 38 4.72 9.76 -3.40
C ASP A 38 5.84 10.14 -2.41
N ALA A 39 6.64 9.16 -1.97
CA ALA A 39 7.72 9.39 -1.00
C ALA A 39 8.90 10.16 -1.60
N GLN A 40 9.15 10.06 -2.91
CA GLN A 40 10.19 10.84 -3.59
C GLN A 40 9.96 12.35 -3.49
N THR A 41 8.71 12.79 -3.40
CA THR A 41 8.35 14.22 -3.35
C THR A 41 7.86 14.69 -1.98
N ASN A 42 7.27 13.78 -1.19
CA ASN A 42 6.57 14.14 0.05
C ASN A 42 7.23 13.61 1.32
N SER A 43 8.40 12.96 1.22
CA SER A 43 9.13 12.45 2.38
C SER A 43 10.56 12.96 2.44
N PRO A 44 11.07 13.33 3.62
CA PRO A 44 12.48 13.61 3.83
C PRO A 44 13.32 12.32 3.90
N HIS A 45 12.69 11.16 4.05
CA HIS A 45 13.35 9.86 4.13
C HIS A 45 13.33 9.16 2.76
N SER A 46 14.24 8.21 2.54
CA SER A 46 14.34 7.49 1.27
C SER A 46 13.03 6.81 0.87
N ALA A 47 12.62 6.99 -0.39
CA ALA A 47 11.43 6.34 -0.95
C ALA A 47 11.52 4.80 -0.91
N VAL A 48 12.72 4.25 -1.05
CA VAL A 48 12.94 2.79 -0.96
C VAL A 48 12.64 2.28 0.45
N LEU A 49 13.01 3.03 1.49
CA LEU A 49 12.74 2.67 2.88
C LEU A 49 11.23 2.56 3.10
N TRP A 50 10.46 3.58 2.70
CA TRP A 50 9.01 3.56 2.85
C TRP A 50 8.34 2.46 2.03
N THR A 51 8.83 2.21 0.83
CA THR A 51 8.34 1.11 -0.02
C THR A 51 8.57 -0.25 0.66
N LEU A 52 9.74 -0.48 1.26
CA LEU A 52 10.03 -1.71 2.02
C LEU A 52 9.16 -1.84 3.27
N VAL A 53 8.93 -0.75 3.99
CA VAL A 53 8.02 -0.73 5.15
C VAL A 53 6.60 -1.14 4.74
N VAL A 54 6.10 -0.66 3.60
CA VAL A 54 4.78 -1.05 3.08
C VAL A 54 4.77 -2.48 2.54
N PHE A 55 5.88 -2.95 1.96
CA PHE A 55 6.02 -4.32 1.47
C PHE A 55 5.94 -5.34 2.61
N PHE A 56 6.71 -5.15 3.68
CA PHE A 56 6.72 -6.09 4.81
C PHE A 56 5.57 -5.85 5.80
N GLY A 57 5.15 -4.59 5.98
CA GLY A 57 4.08 -4.22 6.91
C GLY A 57 2.67 -4.29 6.31
N GLY A 58 2.54 -4.47 4.99
CA GLY A 58 1.26 -4.43 4.29
C GLY A 58 0.48 -3.14 4.57
N LEU A 59 -0.78 -3.30 4.98
CA LEU A 59 -1.66 -2.19 5.38
C LEU A 59 -1.10 -1.36 6.54
N LEU A 60 -0.42 -1.97 7.51
CA LEU A 60 0.18 -1.23 8.62
C LEU A 60 1.33 -0.35 8.14
N GLY A 61 2.17 -0.86 7.23
CA GLY A 61 3.24 -0.08 6.63
C GLY A 61 2.70 1.10 5.83
N LEU A 62 1.60 0.88 5.07
CA LEU A 62 0.90 1.94 4.33
C LEU A 62 0.35 3.01 5.28
N LEU A 63 -0.25 2.60 6.39
CA LEU A 63 -0.78 3.52 7.39
C LEU A 63 0.35 4.35 8.02
N LEU A 64 1.48 3.72 8.37
CA LEU A 64 2.66 4.43 8.87
C LEU A 64 3.19 5.44 7.86
N TYR A 65 3.26 5.08 6.57
CA TYR A 65 3.68 6.01 5.52
C TYR A 65 2.75 7.24 5.45
N VAL A 66 1.44 7.00 5.49
CA VAL A 66 0.44 8.08 5.40
C VAL A 66 0.53 9.05 6.58
N LEU A 67 0.77 8.53 7.79
CA LEU A 67 0.77 9.33 9.03
C LEU A 67 2.13 9.99 9.31
N LEU A 68 3.23 9.24 9.13
CA LEU A 68 4.58 9.67 9.51
C LEU A 68 5.47 9.95 8.30
N GLY A 69 5.29 9.22 7.20
CA GLY A 69 6.14 9.35 6.01
C GLY A 69 5.88 10.61 5.18
N ARG A 70 4.65 11.12 5.23
CA ARG A 70 4.24 12.35 4.53
C ARG A 70 4.49 13.58 5.39
N GLU A 71 5.76 13.94 5.55
CA GLU A 71 6.11 15.23 6.13
C GLU A 71 5.92 16.31 5.07
N LYS A 72 4.69 16.82 4.97
CA LYS A 72 4.45 18.09 4.29
C LYS A 72 5.33 19.11 4.99
N GLN A 73 6.14 19.85 4.22
CA GLN A 73 6.80 21.05 4.69
C GLN A 73 5.73 21.98 5.28
N ARG A 74 5.40 21.80 6.56
CA ARG A 74 4.58 22.73 7.33
C ARG A 74 5.36 24.01 7.27
N GLY A 75 4.78 24.99 6.59
CA GLY A 75 5.42 26.21 6.16
C GLY A 75 6.45 26.68 7.17
N ARG A 76 7.70 26.74 6.72
CA ARG A 76 8.71 27.56 7.34
C ARG A 76 8.23 29.00 7.14
N SER A 77 7.29 29.44 7.98
CA SER A 77 6.89 30.83 8.08
C SER A 77 8.13 31.57 8.54
N SER A 78 8.79 32.20 7.59
CA SER A 78 9.90 33.12 7.75
C SER A 78 9.47 34.29 8.64
N HIS A 79 9.49 34.11 9.96
CA HIS A 79 9.69 35.21 10.90
C HIS A 79 11.19 35.51 10.91
N GLN A 80 11.65 36.12 9.83
CA GLN A 80 12.98 36.69 9.69
C GLN A 80 12.83 38.11 9.15
N THR A 81 12.20 38.97 9.93
CA THR A 81 12.44 40.42 9.94
C THR A 81 13.44 40.61 11.09
N GLN A 82 14.74 40.52 10.83
CA GLN A 82 15.61 41.60 10.34
C GLN A 82 15.49 42.85 11.23
N PHE A 83 16.64 43.17 11.81
CA PHE A 83 16.95 44.23 12.77
C PHE A 83 16.38 45.60 12.43
#